data_AF-A0A0P9MBS9-F1
#
_entry.id   AF-A0A0P9MBS9-F1
#
_cell.length_a   1.000
_cell.length_b   1.000
_cell.length_c   1.000
_cell.angle_alpha   90.00
_cell.angle_beta   90.00
_cell.angle_gamma   90.00
#
_symmetry.space_group_name_H-M   'P 1'
#
loop_
_entity.id
_entity.type
_entity.pdbx_description
1 polymer ?
#
loop_
_entity_poly.entity_id
_entity_poly.type
_entity_poly.pdbx_seq_one_letter_code
_entity_poly.pdbx_strand_id
1 'polypeptide(L)'
;LQTFLSITPSFWSIIFGWRVPTEPTQCIISFTQKNERIVVDVEDFEKIGKIEGAVVINVDALAFEPYGTALFDKGILRVSSEAFTDAGFLSQELTLPAGSYRIKATLNWSATSEKPGSNAGHLSFHGKSMIYAINDSTATNIPVTAYFTSDEQPFRLSFGLGGWSTGKGYVQLKNLQLEYLKPQ
;
A
#
# COMPACT_ATOMS: atom_id res chain seq x y z
N LEU A 1 -18.21 8.55 -27.76
CA LEU A 1 -16.83 9.01 -27.51
C LEU A 1 -16.19 7.98 -26.58
N GLN A 2 -15.20 7.22 -27.02
CA GLN A 2 -14.47 6.30 -26.15
C GLN A 2 -13.22 7.02 -25.66
N THR A 3 -13.07 7.12 -24.34
CA THR A 3 -11.91 7.74 -23.70
C THR A 3 -11.24 6.70 -22.84
N PHE A 4 -9.95 6.49 -23.05
CA PHE A 4 -9.13 5.61 -22.22
C PHE A 4 -8.52 6.44 -21.10
N LEU A 5 -8.71 6.02 -19.86
CA LEU A 5 -8.23 6.72 -18.67
C LEU A 5 -7.48 5.73 -17.77
N SER A 6 -6.33 6.14 -17.26
CA SER A 6 -5.68 5.47 -16.11
C SER A 6 -6.19 6.11 -14.84
N ILE A 7 -6.96 5.36 -14.04
CA ILE A 7 -7.59 5.87 -12.81
C ILE A 7 -7.03 5.14 -11.60
N THR A 8 -6.53 5.89 -10.61
CA THR A 8 -6.05 5.34 -9.34
C THR A 8 -7.21 4.83 -8.47
N PRO A 9 -7.02 3.79 -7.63
CA PRO A 9 -8.08 3.20 -6.79
C PRO A 9 -8.91 4.21 -5.98
N SER A 10 -8.30 5.32 -5.53
CA SER A 10 -8.96 6.40 -4.80
C SER A 10 -9.98 7.23 -5.61
N PHE A 11 -9.84 7.31 -6.94
CA PHE A 11 -10.82 8.01 -7.78
C PHE A 11 -12.05 7.16 -8.10
N TRP A 12 -11.94 5.83 -7.99
CA TRP A 12 -13.04 4.89 -8.27
C TRP A 12 -14.18 4.98 -7.26
N SER A 13 -13.89 5.30 -5.99
CA SER A 13 -14.92 5.45 -4.95
C SER A 13 -15.83 6.66 -5.17
N ILE A 14 -15.34 7.70 -5.85
CA ILE A 14 -16.12 8.92 -6.14
C ILE A 14 -17.11 8.68 -7.30
N ILE A 15 -16.79 7.79 -8.24
CA ILE A 15 -17.59 7.57 -9.45
C ILE A 15 -18.50 6.33 -9.33
N PHE A 16 -18.09 5.26 -8.65
CA PHE A 16 -18.73 3.93 -8.82
C PHE A 16 -19.39 3.31 -7.59
N GLY A 17 -19.31 3.92 -6.40
CA GLY A 17 -20.10 3.58 -5.21
C GLY A 17 -19.97 2.18 -4.60
N TRP A 18 -19.61 1.14 -5.37
CA TRP A 18 -19.66 -0.27 -4.94
C TRP A 18 -18.72 -1.22 -5.70
N ARG A 19 -17.97 -0.76 -6.72
CA ARG A 19 -16.84 -1.52 -7.28
C ARG A 19 -15.63 -0.61 -7.41
N VAL A 20 -14.69 -0.79 -6.49
CA VAL A 20 -13.35 -0.20 -6.54
C VAL A 20 -12.42 -1.34 -6.97
N PRO A 21 -11.81 -1.27 -8.17
CA PRO A 21 -10.75 -2.18 -8.55
C PRO A 21 -9.66 -2.15 -7.47
N THR A 22 -9.30 -3.32 -6.95
CA THR A 22 -8.20 -3.44 -5.97
C THR A 22 -6.81 -3.27 -6.63
N GLU A 23 -6.77 -3.20 -7.96
CA GLU A 23 -5.60 -2.93 -8.79
C GLU A 23 -5.97 -1.95 -9.93
N PRO A 24 -5.05 -1.10 -10.44
CA PRO A 24 -5.33 -0.27 -11.60
C PRO A 24 -5.59 -1.13 -12.84
N THR A 25 -6.78 -0.98 -13.44
CA THR A 25 -7.16 -1.64 -14.69
C THR A 25 -7.31 -0.61 -15.80
N GLN A 26 -7.09 -1.03 -17.05
CA GLN A 26 -7.60 -0.26 -18.19
C GLN A 26 -9.11 -0.44 -18.22
N CYS A 27 -9.85 0.65 -18.05
CA CYS A 27 -11.29 0.67 -18.20
C CYS A 27 -11.70 1.50 -19.40
N ILE A 28 -12.75 1.07 -20.09
CA ILE A 28 -13.46 1.96 -21.01
C ILE A 28 -14.66 2.52 -20.25
N ILE A 29 -14.67 3.85 -20.09
CA ILE A 29 -15.84 4.56 -19.60
C ILE A 29 -16.63 5.04 -20.81
N SER A 30 -17.82 4.46 -21.00
CA SER A 30 -18.73 4.83 -22.08
C SER A 30 -19.90 5.63 -21.53
N PHE A 31 -20.10 6.84 -22.05
CA PHE A 31 -21.29 7.65 -21.77
C PHE A 31 -22.30 7.44 -22.89
N THR A 32 -23.45 6.85 -22.57
CA THR A 32 -24.55 6.65 -23.53
C THR A 32 -25.77 7.42 -23.07
N GLN A 33 -26.24 8.37 -23.89
CA GLN A 33 -27.52 9.04 -23.64
C GLN A 33 -28.66 8.11 -24.06
N LYS A 34 -29.50 7.70 -23.10
CA LYS A 34 -30.75 6.96 -23.35
C LYS A 34 -31.90 7.82 -22.83
N ASN A 35 -32.66 8.40 -23.76
CA ASN A 35 -33.71 9.41 -23.49
C ASN A 35 -33.12 10.61 -22.71
N GLU A 36 -33.75 11.02 -21.61
CA GLU A 36 -33.30 12.12 -20.74
C GLU A 36 -32.26 11.67 -19.68
N ARG A 37 -31.74 10.44 -19.76
CA ARG A 37 -30.77 9.92 -18.79
C ARG A 37 -29.43 9.62 -19.45
N ILE A 38 -28.34 9.99 -18.77
CA ILE A 38 -26.99 9.56 -19.10
C ILE A 38 -26.75 8.23 -18.38
N VAL A 39 -26.48 7.18 -19.15
CA VAL A 39 -26.02 5.90 -18.63
C VAL A 39 -24.51 5.86 -18.75
N VAL A 40 -23.83 5.65 -17.63
CA VAL A 40 -22.39 5.40 -17.58
C VAL A 40 -22.21 3.88 -17.57
N ASP A 41 -21.58 3.36 -18.62
CA ASP A 41 -21.18 1.96 -18.68
C ASP A 41 -19.66 1.89 -18.46
N VAL A 42 -19.24 0.96 -17.62
CA VAL A 42 -17.84 0.70 -17.34
C VAL A 42 -17.55 -0.74 -17.59
N GLU A 43 -16.86 -0.96 -18.71
CA GLU A 43 -16.28 -2.26 -19.02
C GLU A 43 -14.92 -2.31 -18.32
N ASP A 44 -14.91 -2.98 -17.17
CA ASP A 44 -13.70 -3.38 -16.46
C ASP A 44 -13.15 -4.64 -17.13
N PHE A 45 -12.09 -4.47 -17.91
CA PHE A 45 -11.44 -5.59 -18.57
C PHE A 45 -10.40 -6.15 -17.60
N GLU A 46 -10.83 -7.04 -16.71
CA GLU A 46 -10.00 -7.76 -15.70
C GLU A 46 -8.75 -8.48 -16.28
N LYS A 47 -8.47 -8.41 -17.60
CA LYS A 47 -7.40 -9.12 -18.28
C LYS A 47 -6.59 -8.32 -19.31
N ILE A 48 -6.79 -7.00 -19.47
CA ILE A 48 -5.92 -6.23 -20.37
C ILE A 48 -4.68 -5.74 -19.60
N GLY A 49 -3.55 -6.41 -19.86
CA GLY A 49 -2.20 -5.91 -19.68
C GLY A 49 -1.74 -5.70 -18.24
N LYS A 50 -0.94 -6.64 -17.71
CA LYS A 50 -0.10 -6.38 -16.52
C LYS A 50 0.63 -5.06 -16.75
N ILE A 51 0.33 -4.01 -15.98
CA ILE A 51 1.07 -2.75 -16.07
C ILE A 51 2.53 -3.08 -15.72
N GLU A 52 3.39 -3.00 -16.73
CA GLU A 52 4.82 -3.22 -16.59
C GLU A 52 5.39 -2.10 -15.73
N GLY A 53 6.03 -2.49 -14.63
CA GLY A 53 6.72 -1.60 -13.73
C GLY A 53 8.23 -1.83 -13.83
N ALA A 54 9.00 -0.75 -13.88
CA ALA A 54 10.46 -0.83 -13.73
C ALA A 54 10.81 -0.65 -12.25
N VAL A 55 11.53 -1.59 -11.65
CA VAL A 55 12.00 -1.46 -10.27
C VAL A 55 12.94 -0.26 -10.18
N VAL A 56 12.58 0.72 -9.35
CA VAL A 56 13.39 1.92 -9.09
C VAL A 56 14.04 1.88 -7.72
N ILE A 57 13.45 1.18 -6.75
CA ILE A 57 14.02 1.01 -5.40
C ILE A 57 13.75 -0.42 -4.92
N ASN A 58 14.76 -1.03 -4.30
CA ASN A 58 14.67 -2.32 -3.58
C ASN A 58 14.90 -2.11 -2.08
N VAL A 59 14.46 -3.07 -1.27
CA VAL A 59 14.62 -3.06 0.19
C VAL A 59 16.08 -2.89 0.62
N ASP A 60 17.02 -3.50 -0.10
CA ASP A 60 18.46 -3.41 0.21
C ASP A 60 19.05 -2.01 0.02
N ALA A 61 18.35 -1.13 -0.73
CA ALA A 61 18.70 0.27 -0.90
C ALA A 61 18.02 1.19 0.15
N LEU A 62 17.16 0.64 0.99
CA LEU A 62 16.47 1.37 2.06
C LEU A 62 17.23 1.23 3.38
N ALA A 63 17.54 2.36 3.99
CA ALA A 63 18.01 2.44 5.36
C ALA A 63 16.82 2.60 6.28
N PHE A 64 16.66 1.69 7.24
CA PHE A 64 15.60 1.72 8.24
C PHE A 64 16.13 2.02 9.63
N GLU A 65 15.54 3.03 10.27
CA GLU A 65 15.83 3.41 11.65
C GLU A 65 14.68 3.06 12.59
N PRO A 66 14.97 2.65 13.84
CA PRO A 66 13.94 2.37 14.83
C PRO A 66 13.12 3.61 15.16
N TYR A 67 11.83 3.40 15.39
CA TYR A 67 10.87 4.39 15.86
C TYR A 67 10.05 3.78 17.00
N GLY A 68 9.93 4.51 18.10
CA GLY A 68 9.24 4.04 19.31
C GLY A 68 10.07 3.05 20.14
N THR A 69 9.41 2.41 21.10
CA THR A 69 10.05 1.50 22.08
C THR A 69 9.62 0.06 21.83
N ALA A 70 10.56 -0.76 21.35
CA ALA A 70 10.41 -2.18 21.07
C ALA A 70 11.80 -2.84 20.93
N LEU A 71 11.83 -4.14 20.65
CA LEU A 71 13.04 -4.87 20.24
C LEU A 71 13.14 -4.85 18.72
N PHE A 72 14.30 -4.42 18.22
CA PHE A 72 14.56 -4.25 16.79
C PHE A 72 15.70 -5.15 16.33
N ASP A 73 15.43 -6.01 15.36
CA ASP A 73 16.44 -6.77 14.62
C ASP A 73 16.56 -6.19 13.21
N LYS A 74 17.58 -5.34 13.01
CA LYS A 74 17.87 -4.72 11.71
C LYS A 74 18.35 -5.74 10.67
N GLY A 75 18.99 -6.84 11.08
CA GLY A 75 19.55 -7.83 10.16
C GLY A 75 18.49 -8.59 9.37
N ILE A 76 17.29 -8.71 9.94
CA ILE A 76 16.15 -9.37 9.30
C ILE A 76 14.92 -8.46 9.17
N LEU A 77 15.07 -7.17 9.47
CA LEU A 77 14.02 -6.14 9.44
C LEU A 77 12.77 -6.56 10.24
N ARG A 78 12.95 -6.93 11.51
CA ARG A 78 11.89 -7.35 12.42
C ARG A 78 11.81 -6.43 13.64
N VAL A 79 10.59 -5.97 13.95
CA VAL A 79 10.27 -5.33 15.22
C VAL A 79 9.42 -6.27 16.06
N SER A 80 9.68 -6.32 17.37
CA SER A 80 8.93 -7.17 18.30
C SER A 80 8.77 -6.53 19.67
N SER A 81 7.68 -6.85 20.36
CA SER A 81 7.39 -6.35 21.70
C SER A 81 6.44 -7.28 22.44
N GLU A 82 6.69 -7.53 23.72
CA GLU A 82 5.77 -8.26 24.61
C GLU A 82 4.65 -7.36 25.14
N ALA A 83 4.92 -6.05 25.28
CA ALA A 83 3.93 -5.06 25.64
C ALA A 83 3.25 -4.47 24.40
N PHE A 84 2.01 -4.02 24.54
CA PHE A 84 1.33 -3.26 23.49
C PHE A 84 2.07 -1.94 23.26
N THR A 85 2.48 -1.70 22.02
CA THR A 85 3.29 -0.54 21.63
C THR A 85 2.89 -0.06 20.24
N ASP A 86 3.25 1.19 19.94
CA ASP A 86 3.31 1.73 18.59
C ASP A 86 4.78 1.98 18.26
N ALA A 87 5.37 1.01 17.56
CA ALA A 87 6.80 0.98 17.31
C ALA A 87 7.10 0.22 16.02
N GLY A 88 8.10 0.69 15.29
CA GLY A 88 8.40 0.16 13.98
C GLY A 88 9.70 0.70 13.40
N PHE A 89 9.95 0.33 12.17
CA PHE A 89 11.03 0.89 11.39
C PHE A 89 10.50 2.03 10.52
N LEU A 90 11.30 3.07 10.41
CA LEU A 90 11.09 4.20 9.53
C LEU A 90 12.22 4.25 8.51
N SER A 91 11.89 4.28 7.23
CA SER A 91 12.90 4.44 6.17
C SER A 91 13.54 5.84 6.19
N GLN A 92 14.65 5.99 5.47
CA GLN A 92 15.14 7.31 5.08
C GLN A 92 14.07 8.08 4.32
N GLU A 93 14.23 9.40 4.24
CA GLU A 93 13.38 10.22 3.39
C GLU A 93 13.59 9.87 1.92
N LEU A 94 12.48 9.67 1.20
CA LEU A 94 12.44 9.33 -0.21
C LEU A 94 11.73 10.44 -0.96
N THR A 95 12.27 10.79 -2.12
CA THR A 95 11.63 11.65 -3.11
C THR A 95 11.66 10.93 -4.44
N LEU A 96 10.49 10.71 -5.03
CA LEU A 96 10.35 10.07 -6.33
C LEU A 96 9.88 11.11 -7.36
N PRO A 97 10.36 11.07 -8.62
CA PRO A 97 9.81 11.89 -9.71
C PRO A 97 8.28 11.75 -9.81
N ALA A 98 7.60 12.79 -10.28
CA ALA A 98 6.15 12.73 -10.43
C ALA A 98 5.73 11.55 -11.32
N GLY A 99 4.68 10.84 -10.91
CA GLY A 99 4.11 9.76 -11.70
C GLY A 99 3.56 8.61 -10.86
N SER A 100 3.12 7.56 -11.55
CA SER A 100 2.46 6.42 -10.93
C SER A 100 3.46 5.35 -10.53
N TYR A 101 3.31 4.82 -9.32
CA TYR A 101 4.17 3.81 -8.74
C TYR A 101 3.37 2.65 -8.16
N ARG A 102 4.02 1.50 -8.05
CA ARG A 102 3.55 0.33 -7.32
C ARG A 102 4.55 -0.02 -6.24
N ILE A 103 4.07 -0.23 -5.01
CA ILE A 103 4.82 -0.91 -3.97
C ILE A 103 4.48 -2.40 -3.98
N LYS A 104 5.50 -3.25 -3.90
CA LYS A 104 5.38 -4.68 -3.64
C LYS A 104 6.17 -4.99 -2.39
N ALA A 105 5.53 -5.53 -1.37
CA ALA A 105 6.18 -5.95 -0.14
C ALA A 105 5.82 -7.40 0.22
N THR A 106 6.62 -8.00 1.07
CA THR A 106 6.32 -9.30 1.66
C THR A 106 6.52 -9.20 3.16
N LEU A 107 5.50 -9.59 3.93
CA LEU A 107 5.48 -9.47 5.38
C LEU A 107 5.28 -10.83 6.06
N ASN A 108 5.91 -10.97 7.22
CA ASN A 108 5.60 -12.01 8.20
C ASN A 108 5.18 -11.34 9.51
N TRP A 109 4.23 -11.94 10.22
CA TRP A 109 3.87 -11.46 11.55
C TRP A 109 3.29 -12.57 12.42
N SER A 110 3.42 -12.37 13.73
CA SER A 110 2.56 -12.96 14.73
C SER A 110 2.30 -11.83 15.72
N ALA A 111 1.15 -11.16 15.58
CA ALA A 111 0.87 -9.91 16.26
C ALA A 111 -0.56 -9.88 16.77
N THR A 112 -0.80 -9.13 17.84
CA THR A 112 -2.14 -8.96 18.43
C THR A 112 -2.37 -7.50 18.72
N SER A 113 -3.55 -6.98 18.39
CA SER A 113 -3.96 -5.62 18.72
C SER A 113 -4.48 -5.52 20.14
N GLU A 114 -4.30 -4.37 20.78
CA GLU A 114 -4.82 -4.14 22.14
C GLU A 114 -6.34 -4.11 22.16
N LYS A 115 -6.96 -3.56 21.10
CA LYS A 115 -8.40 -3.40 20.98
C LYS A 115 -8.97 -4.30 19.90
N PRO A 116 -10.05 -5.06 20.18
CA PRO A 116 -10.75 -5.84 19.16
C PRO A 116 -11.15 -4.96 17.97
N GLY A 117 -10.95 -5.46 16.75
CA GLY A 117 -11.26 -4.73 15.51
C GLY A 117 -10.25 -3.64 15.11
N SER A 118 -9.15 -3.48 15.86
CA SER A 118 -8.02 -2.61 15.48
C SER A 118 -6.88 -3.42 14.87
N ASN A 119 -6.01 -2.77 14.10
CA ASN A 119 -4.82 -3.41 13.53
C ASN A 119 -3.75 -3.63 14.61
N ALA A 120 -3.02 -4.74 14.52
CA ALA A 120 -1.90 -5.08 15.40
C ALA A 120 -0.56 -4.51 14.89
N GLY A 121 -0.51 -4.17 13.60
CA GLY A 121 0.67 -3.64 12.94
C GLY A 121 0.32 -3.08 11.58
N HIS A 122 1.34 -2.63 10.85
CA HIS A 122 1.14 -1.95 9.59
C HIS A 122 2.34 -1.99 8.64
N LEU A 123 2.04 -1.66 7.38
CA LEU A 123 2.92 -0.97 6.43
C LEU A 123 2.23 0.34 6.03
N SER A 124 2.94 1.45 5.97
CA SER A 124 2.33 2.77 5.74
C SER A 124 3.28 3.76 5.09
N PHE A 125 2.71 4.81 4.51
CA PHE A 125 3.40 6.09 4.35
C PHE A 125 3.34 6.80 5.70
N HIS A 126 4.49 6.94 6.35
CA HIS A 126 4.57 7.40 7.73
C HIS A 126 3.88 8.74 7.92
N GLY A 127 2.99 8.82 8.91
CA GLY A 127 2.23 10.03 9.24
C GLY A 127 1.22 10.50 8.17
N LYS A 128 1.07 9.78 7.05
CA LYS A 128 0.18 10.16 5.95
C LYS A 128 -0.96 9.17 5.78
N SER A 129 -0.66 7.91 5.44
CA SER A 129 -1.70 6.94 5.09
C SER A 129 -1.25 5.48 5.26
N MET A 130 -2.22 4.62 5.57
CA MET A 130 -2.02 3.18 5.67
C MET A 130 -1.87 2.56 4.28
N ILE A 131 -0.86 1.71 4.09
CA ILE A 131 -0.72 0.86 2.89
C ILE A 131 -1.36 -0.51 3.18
N TYR A 132 -1.07 -1.08 4.34
CA TYR A 132 -1.60 -2.37 4.77
C TYR A 132 -1.76 -2.41 6.29
N ALA A 133 -2.94 -2.80 6.75
CA ALA A 133 -3.25 -3.00 8.15
C ALA A 133 -3.18 -4.50 8.50
N ILE A 134 -2.38 -4.86 9.49
CA ILE A 134 -2.28 -6.25 9.97
C ILE A 134 -3.42 -6.50 10.96
N ASN A 135 -4.48 -7.18 10.50
CA ASN A 135 -5.66 -7.47 11.32
C ASN A 135 -5.72 -8.94 11.76
N ASP A 136 -5.12 -9.85 10.99
CA ASP A 136 -5.03 -11.26 11.36
C ASP A 136 -3.89 -11.50 12.35
N SER A 137 -4.06 -12.46 13.25
CA SER A 137 -3.12 -12.68 14.35
C SER A 137 -1.77 -13.23 13.91
N THR A 138 -1.70 -14.02 12.84
CA THR A 138 -0.44 -14.61 12.35
C THR A 138 -0.52 -14.88 10.86
N ALA A 139 0.54 -14.52 10.13
CA ALA A 139 0.70 -14.91 8.74
C ALA A 139 2.18 -14.93 8.32
N THR A 140 2.48 -15.65 7.25
CA THR A 140 3.83 -15.82 6.72
C THR A 140 3.82 -15.64 5.21
N ASN A 141 4.82 -14.93 4.69
CA ASN A 141 5.06 -14.60 3.30
C ASN A 141 3.85 -13.95 2.62
N ILE A 142 3.18 -13.04 3.33
CA ILE A 142 2.01 -12.36 2.76
C ILE A 142 2.49 -11.28 1.79
N PRO A 143 2.11 -11.38 0.49
CA PRO A 143 2.38 -10.33 -0.46
C PRO A 143 1.45 -9.15 -0.20
N VAL A 144 2.00 -7.95 -0.23
CA VAL A 144 1.27 -6.69 -0.18
C VAL A 144 1.59 -5.92 -1.45
N THR A 145 0.56 -5.57 -2.21
CA THR A 145 0.69 -4.71 -3.38
C THR A 145 -0.17 -3.47 -3.16
N ALA A 146 0.40 -2.29 -3.37
CA ALA A 146 -0.38 -1.07 -3.40
C ALA A 146 0.14 -0.12 -4.48
N TYR A 147 -0.71 0.82 -4.86
CA TYR A 147 -0.48 1.74 -5.96
C TYR A 147 -0.61 3.17 -5.45
N PHE A 148 0.28 4.06 -5.89
CA PHE A 148 0.28 5.44 -5.46
C PHE A 148 0.86 6.35 -6.54
N THR A 149 0.59 7.64 -6.44
CA THR A 149 1.18 8.66 -7.30
C THR A 149 2.17 9.47 -6.47
N SER A 150 3.38 9.65 -6.98
CA SER A 150 4.30 10.64 -6.44
C SER A 150 3.99 12.01 -7.04
N ASP A 151 4.02 13.03 -6.21
CA ASP A 151 3.91 14.45 -6.53
C ASP A 151 5.25 15.19 -6.28
N GLU A 152 6.35 14.44 -6.26
CA GLU A 152 7.71 14.90 -5.92
C GLU A 152 7.86 15.41 -4.49
N GLN A 153 6.85 15.24 -3.63
CA GLN A 153 6.99 15.57 -2.23
C GLN A 153 7.71 14.45 -1.47
N PRO A 154 8.57 14.81 -0.50
CA PRO A 154 9.21 13.82 0.35
C PRO A 154 8.20 12.95 1.12
N PHE A 155 8.56 11.69 1.29
CA PHE A 155 7.82 10.75 2.12
C PHE A 155 8.76 9.74 2.78
N ARG A 156 8.25 9.04 3.79
CA ARG A 156 8.91 7.90 4.42
C ARG A 156 7.95 6.73 4.45
N LEU A 157 8.48 5.54 4.20
CA LEU A 157 7.78 4.28 4.47
C LEU A 157 8.04 3.87 5.92
N SER A 158 7.01 3.34 6.58
CA SER A 158 7.15 2.71 7.90
C SER A 158 6.42 1.37 7.96
N PHE A 159 6.96 0.46 8.77
CA PHE A 159 6.28 -0.79 9.11
C PHE A 159 6.56 -1.15 10.57
N GLY A 160 5.63 -1.84 11.21
CA GLY A 160 5.84 -2.32 12.56
C GLY A 160 4.56 -2.67 13.31
N LEU A 161 4.65 -2.69 14.63
CA LEU A 161 3.51 -2.87 15.53
C LEU A 161 2.76 -1.55 15.68
N GLY A 162 1.44 -1.61 15.78
CA GLY A 162 0.60 -0.42 15.93
C GLY A 162 0.40 0.40 14.65
N GLY A 163 0.58 1.72 14.71
CA GLY A 163 0.40 2.71 13.62
C GLY A 163 -0.71 3.73 13.91
N TRP A 164 -1.95 3.26 14.03
CA TRP A 164 -3.12 4.05 14.47
C TRP A 164 -3.78 3.41 15.70
N SER A 165 -3.05 2.47 16.30
CA SER A 165 -3.41 1.57 17.37
C SER A 165 -2.11 1.09 18.00
N THR A 166 -2.22 0.20 18.97
CA THR A 166 -1.08 -0.47 19.61
C THR A 166 -1.15 -1.97 19.32
N GLY A 167 0.03 -2.59 19.19
CA GLY A 167 0.16 -4.02 18.99
C GLY A 167 1.33 -4.63 19.75
N LYS A 168 1.30 -5.95 19.92
CA LYS A 168 2.39 -6.75 20.49
C LYS A 168 2.65 -7.99 19.66
N GLY A 169 3.74 -8.71 19.91
CA GLY A 169 4.22 -9.82 19.10
C GLY A 169 5.35 -9.36 18.18
N TYR A 170 5.32 -9.71 16.90
CA TYR A 170 6.30 -9.24 15.92
C TYR A 170 5.71 -8.95 14.55
N VAL A 171 6.35 -8.03 13.83
CA VAL A 171 6.16 -7.76 12.41
C VAL A 171 7.53 -7.72 11.73
N GLN A 172 7.65 -8.38 10.58
CA GLN A 172 8.88 -8.47 9.81
C GLN A 172 8.64 -8.11 8.35
N LEU A 173 9.48 -7.24 7.82
CA LEU A 173 9.57 -6.96 6.38
C LEU A 173 10.59 -7.89 5.73
N LYS A 174 10.13 -8.76 4.83
CA LYS A 174 10.97 -9.72 4.10
C LYS A 174 11.53 -9.15 2.81
N ASN A 175 10.71 -8.36 2.12
CA ASN A 175 11.07 -7.72 0.86
C ASN A 175 10.20 -6.47 0.66
N LEU A 176 10.72 -5.50 -0.08
CA LEU A 176 10.02 -4.31 -0.52
C LEU A 176 10.63 -3.81 -1.83
N GLN A 177 9.78 -3.51 -2.80
CA GLN A 177 10.16 -2.92 -4.07
C GLN A 177 9.22 -1.78 -4.40
N LEU A 178 9.77 -0.70 -4.94
CA LEU A 178 9.01 0.36 -5.58
C LEU A 178 9.28 0.27 -7.08
N GLU A 179 8.20 0.21 -7.85
CA GLU A 179 8.23 0.14 -9.30
C GLU A 179 7.60 1.40 -9.88
N TYR A 180 8.28 2.06 -10.81
CA TYR A 180 7.69 3.11 -11.63
C TYR A 180 6.84 2.48 -12.73
N LEU A 181 5.59 2.89 -12.81
CA LEU A 181 4.64 2.42 -13.82
C LEU A 181 4.73 3.35 -15.03
N LYS A 182 5.24 2.82 -16.14
CA LYS A 182 5.36 3.62 -17.36
C LYS A 182 3.95 3.99 -17.86
N PRO A 183 3.68 5.27 -18.18
CA PRO A 183 2.55 5.61 -19.01
C PRO A 183 2.66 4.84 -20.33
N GLN A 184 1.60 4.12 -20.73
CA GLN A 184 1.49 3.56 -22.07
C GLN A 184 1.11 4.64 -23.08
#